data_AF-A0A7R9MHZ9-F1
#
_entry.id   AF-A0A7R9MHZ9-F1
#
_cell.length_a   1.000
_cell.length_b   1.000
_cell.length_c   1.000
_cell.angle_alpha   90.00
_cell.angle_beta   90.00
_cell.angle_gamma   90.00
#
_symmetry.space_group_name_H-M   'P 1'
#
loop_
_entity.id
_entity.type
_entity.pdbx_description
1 polymer ?
#
loop_
_entity_poly.entity_id
_entity_poly.type
_entity_poly.pdbx_seq_one_letter_code
_entity_poly.pdbx_strand_id
1 'polypeptide(L)'
;MVTPPRNQGKCGSCWSFAAACVLESHNMKRLIAEGKFDPKSQPKITVSEQNMIDCSGDYGTLACEGGLYCRYSHERPSPAHLVGMPQQAFKYVYENKGINGVDVYPYTGKKDKCGYNVANRVDVNVREGQRLESGKDNDLAAAIYNYGPVAIAVHTTDDMLAFNLFHWVFIGTGILVYLSIRKGIFNDPKCNPNDVNHAVVAIGYHKDYFIIKNSWGPEWGEGGFIRISRSKLNNCGVSEQGYYPIVPNAVETRAMIDKLKVV
;
A
#
# COMPACT_ATOMS: atom_id res chain seq x y z
N MET A 1 2.60 -13.08 -0.39
CA MET A 1 2.54 -13.00 -1.87
C MET A 1 2.38 -11.55 -2.23
N VAL A 2 3.43 -10.92 -2.71
CA VAL A 2 3.45 -9.50 -3.10
C VAL A 2 4.30 -9.35 -4.35
N THR A 3 3.95 -8.41 -5.21
CA THR A 3 4.78 -8.05 -6.37
C THR A 3 6.10 -7.40 -5.92
N PRO A 4 7.12 -7.32 -6.78
CA PRO A 4 8.35 -6.59 -6.46
C PRO A 4 8.10 -5.12 -6.07
N PRO A 5 8.96 -4.51 -5.22
CA PRO A 5 8.91 -3.07 -4.96
C PRO A 5 9.11 -2.24 -6.22
N ARG A 6 8.32 -1.17 -6.35
CA ARG A 6 8.38 -0.20 -7.45
C ARG A 6 8.80 1.17 -6.92
N ASN A 7 9.01 2.14 -7.80
CA ASN A 7 9.49 3.47 -7.44
C ASN A 7 8.51 4.56 -7.89
N GLN A 8 7.95 5.29 -6.92
CA GLN A 8 7.04 6.43 -7.17
C GLN A 8 7.77 7.68 -7.67
N GLY A 9 9.09 7.77 -7.52
CA GLY A 9 9.88 8.94 -7.88
C GLY A 9 9.48 10.17 -7.06
N LYS A 10 9.35 11.32 -7.73
CA LYS A 10 9.06 12.61 -7.10
C LYS A 10 7.56 12.92 -6.93
N CYS A 11 6.70 12.05 -7.43
CA CYS A 11 5.26 12.19 -7.29
C CYS A 11 4.85 11.65 -5.91
N GLY A 12 4.05 12.42 -5.16
CA GLY A 12 3.44 11.99 -3.90
C GLY A 12 2.29 11.00 -4.13
N SER A 13 2.56 9.90 -4.83
CA SER A 13 1.61 8.88 -5.24
C SER A 13 1.72 7.59 -4.45
N CYS A 14 2.40 7.59 -3.29
CA CYS A 14 2.56 6.42 -2.43
C CYS A 14 1.23 5.69 -2.13
N TRP A 15 0.13 6.44 -2.00
CA TRP A 15 -1.22 5.89 -1.84
C TRP A 15 -1.63 4.96 -2.99
N SER A 16 -1.27 5.29 -4.23
CA SER A 16 -1.59 4.50 -5.42
C SER A 16 -0.74 3.22 -5.48
N PHE A 17 0.54 3.29 -5.09
CA PHE A 17 1.41 2.12 -5.00
C PHE A 17 0.98 1.17 -3.88
N ALA A 18 0.59 1.72 -2.73
CA ALA A 18 0.04 0.94 -1.62
C ALA A 18 -1.26 0.25 -2.03
N ALA A 19 -2.17 0.99 -2.69
CA ALA A 19 -3.40 0.43 -3.21
C ALA A 19 -3.13 -0.68 -4.25
N ALA A 20 -2.26 -0.43 -5.23
CA ALA A 20 -1.91 -1.40 -6.27
C ALA A 20 -1.37 -2.70 -5.67
N CYS A 21 -0.40 -2.60 -4.75
CA CYS A 21 0.17 -3.77 -4.11
C CYS A 21 -0.88 -4.59 -3.34
N VAL A 22 -1.79 -3.93 -2.62
CA VAL A 22 -2.86 -4.63 -1.91
C VAL A 22 -3.82 -5.29 -2.89
N LEU A 23 -4.33 -4.57 -3.88
CA LEU A 23 -5.21 -5.11 -4.93
C LEU A 23 -4.60 -6.33 -5.64
N GLU A 24 -3.32 -6.24 -6.02
CA GLU A 24 -2.57 -7.32 -6.65
C GLU A 24 -2.47 -8.56 -5.76
N SER A 25 -2.10 -8.37 -4.50
CA SER A 25 -1.90 -9.47 -3.54
C SER A 25 -3.22 -10.19 -3.25
N HIS A 26 -4.28 -9.41 -3.13
CA HIS A 26 -5.64 -9.88 -2.85
C HIS A 26 -6.25 -10.59 -4.07
N ASN A 27 -6.06 -10.06 -5.28
CA ASN A 27 -6.44 -10.73 -6.52
C ASN A 27 -5.65 -12.03 -6.72
N MET A 28 -4.34 -12.02 -6.42
CA MET A 28 -3.49 -13.21 -6.48
C MET A 28 -4.01 -14.32 -5.55
N LYS A 29 -4.36 -13.97 -4.30
CA LYS A 29 -4.99 -14.92 -3.36
C LYS A 29 -6.26 -15.55 -3.94
N ARG A 30 -7.12 -14.73 -4.56
CA ARG A 30 -8.35 -15.21 -5.21
C ARG A 30 -8.07 -16.15 -6.37
N LEU A 31 -7.19 -15.75 -7.28
CA LEU A 31 -6.83 -16.58 -8.43
C LEU A 31 -6.25 -17.93 -7.98
N ILE A 32 -5.48 -17.96 -6.88
CA ILE A 32 -4.97 -19.21 -6.29
C ILE A 32 -6.11 -20.06 -5.75
N ALA A 33 -7.03 -19.47 -4.97
CA ALA A 33 -8.19 -20.18 -4.43
C ALA A 33 -9.12 -20.73 -5.53
N GLU A 34 -9.22 -20.05 -6.67
CA GLU A 34 -9.98 -20.49 -7.84
C GLU A 34 -9.23 -21.48 -8.74
N GLY A 35 -7.96 -21.80 -8.45
CA GLY A 35 -7.12 -22.64 -9.31
C GLY A 35 -6.76 -22.00 -10.66
N LYS A 36 -6.89 -20.68 -10.77
CA LYS A 36 -6.64 -19.88 -11.99
C LYS A 36 -5.33 -19.11 -11.94
N PHE A 37 -4.57 -19.21 -10.85
CA PHE A 37 -3.28 -18.55 -10.74
C PHE A 37 -2.22 -19.32 -11.52
N ASP A 38 -1.64 -18.65 -12.51
CA ASP A 38 -0.44 -19.09 -13.20
C ASP A 38 0.74 -18.20 -12.78
N PRO A 39 1.80 -18.75 -12.17
CA PRO A 39 3.00 -17.99 -11.81
C PRO A 39 3.67 -17.28 -12.99
N LYS A 40 3.46 -17.73 -14.23
CA LYS A 40 3.96 -17.08 -15.46
C LYS A 40 3.06 -15.94 -15.95
N SER A 41 1.85 -15.82 -15.42
CA SER A 41 0.88 -14.78 -15.76
C SER A 41 1.08 -13.47 -14.97
N GLN A 42 2.27 -13.21 -14.44
CA GLN A 42 2.57 -11.98 -13.69
C GLN A 42 2.09 -10.66 -14.36
N PRO A 43 2.16 -10.48 -15.70
CA PRO A 43 1.67 -9.26 -16.34
C PRO A 43 0.16 -9.03 -16.15
N LYS A 44 -0.64 -10.09 -15.97
CA LYS A 44 -2.11 -10.02 -15.90
C LYS A 44 -2.64 -9.69 -14.51
N ILE A 45 -1.80 -9.72 -13.48
CA ILE A 45 -2.20 -9.46 -12.09
C ILE A 45 -1.76 -8.06 -11.66
N THR A 46 -0.67 -7.53 -12.23
CA THR A 46 -0.15 -6.20 -11.94
C THR A 46 -1.10 -5.10 -12.42
N VAL A 47 -1.47 -4.19 -11.52
CA VAL A 47 -2.39 -3.09 -11.79
C VAL A 47 -1.63 -1.77 -11.89
N SER A 48 -2.17 -0.83 -12.67
CA SER A 48 -1.53 0.46 -12.95
C SER A 48 -1.80 1.49 -11.84
N GLU A 49 -0.72 1.95 -11.20
CA GLU A 49 -0.76 3.13 -10.34
C GLU A 49 -1.20 4.37 -11.11
N GLN A 50 -0.72 4.52 -12.35
CA GLN A 50 -0.99 5.68 -13.20
C GLN A 50 -2.47 5.80 -13.54
N ASN A 51 -3.14 4.67 -13.81
CA ASN A 51 -4.57 4.65 -14.04
C ASN A 51 -5.32 5.22 -12.81
N MET A 52 -4.94 4.88 -11.57
CA MET A 52 -5.56 5.50 -10.39
C MET A 52 -5.21 6.98 -10.30
N ILE A 53 -3.94 7.34 -10.46
CA ILE A 53 -3.48 8.74 -10.43
C ILE A 53 -4.30 9.62 -11.38
N ASP A 54 -4.58 9.15 -12.59
CA ASP A 54 -5.28 9.92 -13.60
C ASP A 54 -6.81 9.87 -13.45
N CYS A 55 -7.38 8.72 -13.06
CA CYS A 55 -8.82 8.46 -13.18
C CYS A 55 -9.63 8.47 -11.88
N SER A 56 -9.01 8.37 -10.70
CA SER A 56 -9.78 8.28 -9.44
C SER A 56 -9.98 9.61 -8.71
N GLY A 57 -9.83 10.75 -9.41
CA GLY A 57 -9.93 12.09 -8.81
C GLY A 57 -11.28 12.32 -8.11
N ASP A 58 -12.38 11.94 -8.76
CA ASP A 58 -13.75 12.08 -8.25
C ASP A 58 -14.03 11.26 -6.98
N TYR A 59 -13.15 10.29 -6.68
CA TYR A 59 -13.22 9.47 -5.47
C TYR A 59 -12.46 10.11 -4.29
N GLY A 60 -11.86 11.30 -4.49
CA GLY A 60 -11.05 11.98 -3.47
C GLY A 60 -9.58 11.59 -3.49
N THR A 61 -9.10 10.94 -4.55
CA THR A 61 -7.65 10.73 -4.73
C THR A 61 -7.01 11.98 -5.31
N LEU A 62 -5.87 12.39 -4.76
CA LEU A 62 -5.22 13.66 -5.11
C LEU A 62 -3.96 13.47 -5.96
N ALA A 63 -3.91 12.42 -6.79
CA ALA A 63 -2.81 12.18 -7.71
C ALA A 63 -1.41 12.29 -7.03
N CYS A 64 -0.53 13.18 -7.51
CA CYS A 64 0.79 13.39 -6.91
C CYS A 64 0.78 14.20 -5.60
N GLU A 65 -0.36 14.73 -5.18
CA GLU A 65 -0.51 15.42 -3.89
C GLU A 65 -1.04 14.49 -2.80
N GLY A 66 -1.59 13.32 -3.17
CA GLY A 66 -2.26 12.41 -2.23
C GLY A 66 -1.39 11.93 -1.07
N GLY A 67 -0.09 11.76 -1.30
CA GLY A 67 0.86 11.37 -0.26
C GLY A 67 0.88 12.34 0.93
N LEU A 68 0.69 13.64 0.68
CA LEU A 68 0.65 14.67 1.73
C LEU A 68 -0.57 14.54 2.66
N TYR A 69 -1.62 13.84 2.21
CA TYR A 69 -2.90 13.74 2.92
C TYR A 69 -3.13 12.38 3.56
N CYS A 70 -2.09 11.54 3.68
CA CYS A 70 -2.18 10.32 4.50
C CYS A 70 -2.47 10.62 5.98
N ARG A 71 -2.41 11.89 6.42
CA ARG A 71 -2.68 12.33 7.79
C ARG A 71 -4.16 12.26 8.17
N TYR A 72 -4.45 11.65 9.32
CA TYR A 72 -5.74 11.83 10.00
C TYR A 72 -5.72 13.16 10.75
N SER A 73 -6.55 14.13 10.36
CA SER A 73 -6.68 15.40 11.11
C SER A 73 -7.91 15.34 12.01
N HIS A 74 -7.76 15.17 13.32
CA HIS A 74 -8.87 15.36 14.27
C HIS A 74 -9.38 16.82 14.32
N GLU A 75 -8.67 17.78 13.72
CA GLU A 75 -8.87 19.22 13.89
C GLU A 75 -9.66 19.90 12.77
N ARG A 76 -9.97 19.18 11.69
CA ARG A 76 -10.90 19.69 10.68
C ARG A 76 -12.25 18.97 10.87
N PRO A 77 -13.39 19.64 10.67
CA PRO A 77 -14.67 18.98 10.46
C PRO A 77 -15.12 19.25 9.02
N SER A 78 -14.82 18.35 8.07
CA SER A 78 -15.21 18.51 6.65
C SER A 78 -14.98 17.19 5.89
N PRO A 79 -15.63 16.87 4.76
CA PRO A 79 -15.35 15.66 3.97
C PRO A 79 -13.87 15.46 3.54
N ALA A 80 -13.01 16.47 3.75
CA ALA A 80 -11.58 16.46 3.47
C ALA A 80 -10.70 15.53 4.35
N HIS A 81 -11.27 14.79 5.32
CA HIS A 81 -10.50 13.87 6.20
C HIS A 81 -10.05 12.56 5.57
N LEU A 82 -10.58 12.24 4.40
CA LEU A 82 -10.37 10.98 3.71
C LEU A 82 -10.03 11.28 2.25
N VAL A 83 -8.97 12.06 2.02
CA VAL A 83 -8.47 12.37 0.68
C VAL A 83 -7.05 11.83 0.53
N GLY A 84 -6.71 11.33 -0.65
CA GLY A 84 -5.37 10.81 -0.92
C GLY A 84 -5.00 9.51 -0.20
N MET A 85 -5.96 8.76 0.37
CA MET A 85 -5.69 7.46 0.99
C MET A 85 -5.84 6.30 -0.02
N PRO A 86 -5.29 5.11 0.28
CA PRO A 86 -5.51 3.90 -0.53
C PRO A 86 -6.98 3.47 -0.61
N GLN A 87 -7.81 3.79 0.40
CA GLN A 87 -9.22 3.38 0.45
C GLN A 87 -10.05 3.96 -0.71
N GLN A 88 -9.83 5.22 -1.08
CA GLN A 88 -10.54 5.85 -2.20
C GLN A 88 -10.21 5.15 -3.52
N ALA A 89 -8.98 4.69 -3.66
CA ALA A 89 -8.54 3.91 -4.81
C ALA A 89 -9.24 2.54 -4.88
N PHE A 90 -9.45 1.87 -3.74
CA PHE A 90 -10.23 0.62 -3.69
C PHE A 90 -11.67 0.85 -4.15
N LYS A 91 -12.30 1.95 -3.69
CA LYS A 91 -13.65 2.32 -4.13
C LYS A 91 -13.72 2.56 -5.63
N TYR A 92 -12.76 3.31 -6.19
CA TYR A 92 -12.63 3.51 -7.64
C TYR A 92 -12.56 2.17 -8.37
N VAL A 93 -11.65 1.27 -7.98
CA VAL A 93 -11.46 -0.01 -8.67
C VAL A 93 -12.71 -0.89 -8.58
N TYR A 94 -13.41 -0.87 -7.44
CA TYR A 94 -14.68 -1.58 -7.28
C TYR A 94 -15.76 -1.06 -8.23
N GLU A 95 -16.03 0.26 -8.21
CA GLU A 95 -17.09 0.87 -9.02
C GLU A 95 -16.76 0.85 -10.53
N ASN A 96 -15.47 0.98 -10.88
CA ASN A 96 -14.96 0.86 -12.25
C ASN A 96 -14.91 -0.61 -12.75
N LYS A 97 -15.23 -1.58 -11.88
CA LYS A 97 -15.24 -3.03 -12.14
C LYS A 97 -13.88 -3.57 -12.57
N GLY A 98 -12.80 -2.96 -12.07
CA GLY A 98 -11.42 -3.28 -12.43
C GLY A 98 -10.59 -2.04 -12.75
N ILE A 99 -9.41 -2.29 -13.31
CA ILE A 99 -8.40 -1.26 -13.60
C ILE A 99 -7.48 -1.75 -14.73
N ASN A 100 -6.81 -0.86 -15.47
CA ASN A 100 -5.80 -1.29 -16.43
C ASN A 100 -4.51 -1.80 -15.76
N GLY A 101 -3.81 -2.68 -16.48
CA GLY A 101 -2.50 -3.19 -16.09
C GLY A 101 -1.36 -2.20 -16.38
N VAL A 102 -0.22 -2.41 -15.74
CA VAL A 102 1.00 -1.58 -15.94
C VAL A 102 1.58 -1.68 -17.36
N ASP A 103 1.27 -2.75 -18.08
CA ASP A 103 1.72 -3.04 -19.45
C ASP A 103 1.07 -2.12 -20.48
N VAL A 104 -0.21 -1.81 -20.31
CA VAL A 104 -0.99 -0.94 -21.19
C VAL A 104 -1.08 0.50 -20.69
N TYR A 105 -0.86 0.72 -19.39
CA TYR A 105 -0.95 2.03 -18.74
C TYR A 105 0.26 2.23 -17.79
N PRO A 106 1.46 2.47 -18.34
CA PRO A 106 2.68 2.57 -17.56
C PRO A 106 2.74 3.83 -16.68
N TYR A 107 3.55 3.77 -15.63
CA TYR A 107 3.76 4.88 -14.70
C TYR A 107 4.56 6.03 -15.31
N THR A 108 4.04 7.26 -15.23
CA THR A 108 4.69 8.49 -15.73
C THR A 108 5.12 9.43 -14.62
N GLY A 109 4.66 9.23 -13.39
CA GLY A 109 5.06 10.04 -12.23
C GLY A 109 4.53 11.46 -12.24
N LYS A 110 3.39 11.68 -12.89
CA LYS A 110 2.67 12.96 -12.93
C LYS A 110 1.17 12.70 -13.17
N LYS A 111 0.32 13.67 -12.85
CA LYS A 111 -1.09 13.65 -13.25
C LYS A 111 -1.18 13.89 -14.76
N ASP A 112 -1.83 12.98 -15.48
CA ASP A 112 -2.23 13.14 -16.88
C ASP A 112 -3.76 13.00 -17.01
N LYS A 113 -4.28 13.12 -18.25
CA LYS A 113 -5.70 12.90 -18.54
C LYS A 113 -6.01 11.41 -18.37
N CYS A 114 -7.14 11.09 -17.75
CA CYS A 114 -7.60 9.71 -17.62
C CYS A 114 -7.70 9.02 -18.98
N GLY A 115 -6.86 8.00 -19.18
CA GLY A 115 -6.78 7.17 -20.39
C GLY A 115 -7.31 5.75 -20.20
N TYR A 116 -8.14 5.50 -19.17
CA TYR A 116 -8.66 4.17 -18.88
C TYR A 116 -9.40 3.56 -20.08
N ASN A 117 -9.07 2.32 -20.40
CA ASN A 117 -9.70 1.57 -21.47
C ASN A 117 -10.26 0.24 -20.95
N VAL A 118 -11.59 0.07 -21.02
CA VAL A 118 -12.28 -1.15 -20.58
C VAL A 118 -11.81 -2.43 -21.29
N ALA A 119 -11.30 -2.32 -22.53
CA ALA A 119 -10.81 -3.47 -23.28
C ALA A 119 -9.53 -4.09 -22.68
N ASN A 120 -8.73 -3.30 -21.95
CA ASN A 120 -7.48 -3.74 -21.32
C ASN A 120 -7.62 -3.88 -19.79
N ARG A 121 -8.83 -4.16 -19.31
CA ARG A 121 -9.13 -4.19 -17.88
C ARG A 121 -8.64 -5.48 -17.23
N VAL A 122 -7.88 -5.33 -16.15
CA VAL A 122 -7.60 -6.35 -15.15
C VAL A 122 -8.78 -6.42 -14.18
N ASP A 123 -9.42 -7.59 -14.09
CA ASP A 123 -10.47 -7.85 -13.11
C ASP A 123 -9.85 -8.27 -11.76
N VAL A 124 -9.95 -7.37 -10.78
CA VAL A 124 -9.46 -7.58 -9.42
C VAL A 124 -10.56 -8.13 -8.50
N ASN A 125 -11.84 -8.06 -8.91
CA ASN A 125 -13.03 -8.49 -8.16
C ASN A 125 -12.96 -8.21 -6.64
N VAL A 126 -12.77 -6.94 -6.29
CA VAL A 126 -12.71 -6.45 -4.90
C VAL A 126 -14.04 -5.79 -4.54
N ARG A 127 -14.54 -5.98 -3.31
CA ARG A 127 -15.59 -5.13 -2.73
C ARG A 127 -14.97 -3.93 -2.03
N GLU A 128 -15.81 -3.00 -1.60
CA GLU A 128 -15.39 -1.87 -0.75
C GLU A 128 -14.55 -2.34 0.44
N GLY A 129 -13.47 -1.61 0.73
CA GLY A 129 -12.48 -2.00 1.72
C GLY A 129 -12.90 -1.75 3.17
N GLN A 130 -12.34 -2.53 4.08
CA GLN A 130 -12.52 -2.38 5.51
C GLN A 130 -11.40 -1.53 6.13
N ARG A 131 -11.77 -0.65 7.05
CA ARG A 131 -10.85 0.14 7.87
C ARG A 131 -10.59 -0.58 9.21
N LEU A 132 -9.34 -0.61 9.63
CA LEU A 132 -8.93 -1.09 10.96
C LEU A 132 -9.08 0.01 12.00
N GLU A 133 -9.30 -0.39 13.25
CA GLU A 133 -9.27 0.53 14.38
C GLU A 133 -7.86 1.09 14.58
N SER A 134 -7.78 2.39 14.89
CA SER A 134 -6.51 3.11 15.01
C SER A 134 -5.73 2.67 16.27
N GLY A 135 -4.41 2.55 16.11
CA GLY A 135 -3.44 2.36 17.19
C GLY A 135 -3.37 0.93 17.73
N LYS A 136 -4.03 -0.03 17.08
CA LYS A 136 -4.10 -1.43 17.52
C LYS A 136 -3.21 -2.35 16.69
N ASP A 137 -1.96 -2.50 17.12
CA ASP A 137 -0.98 -3.39 16.47
C ASP A 137 -1.46 -4.85 16.35
N ASN A 138 -2.21 -5.34 17.34
CA ASN A 138 -2.76 -6.69 17.30
C ASN A 138 -3.86 -6.87 16.25
N ASP A 139 -4.66 -5.83 16.02
CA ASP A 139 -5.71 -5.85 14.99
C ASP A 139 -5.08 -5.81 13.60
N LEU A 140 -4.00 -5.02 13.42
CA LEU A 140 -3.20 -5.04 12.20
C LEU A 140 -2.58 -6.42 11.95
N ALA A 141 -1.96 -7.03 12.97
CA ALA A 141 -1.40 -8.38 12.86
C ALA A 141 -2.49 -9.42 12.51
N ALA A 142 -3.65 -9.36 13.17
CA ALA A 142 -4.78 -10.23 12.88
C ALA A 142 -5.32 -10.03 11.47
N ALA A 143 -5.39 -8.80 10.98
CA ALA A 143 -5.83 -8.50 9.62
C ALA A 143 -4.85 -9.04 8.58
N ILE A 144 -3.54 -8.88 8.80
CA ILE A 144 -2.51 -9.46 7.94
C ILE A 144 -2.63 -10.99 7.87
N TYR A 145 -2.84 -11.63 9.02
CA TYR A 145 -3.00 -13.08 9.11
C TYR A 145 -4.25 -13.57 8.35
N ASN A 146 -5.41 -12.98 8.64
CA ASN A 146 -6.70 -13.46 8.10
C ASN A 146 -6.92 -13.05 6.64
N TYR A 147 -6.57 -11.81 6.29
CA TYR A 147 -6.95 -11.20 5.02
C TYR A 147 -5.76 -10.98 4.08
N GLY A 148 -4.53 -10.98 4.58
CA GLY A 148 -3.32 -10.73 3.78
C GLY A 148 -2.90 -9.27 3.85
N PRO A 149 -2.10 -8.77 2.89
CA PRO A 149 -1.51 -7.44 2.97
C PRO A 149 -2.52 -6.31 3.21
N VAL A 150 -2.14 -5.36 4.06
CA VAL A 150 -2.94 -4.22 4.49
C VAL A 150 -2.22 -2.94 4.09
N ALA A 151 -2.92 -2.03 3.41
CA ALA A 151 -2.39 -0.69 3.16
C ALA A 151 -2.43 0.10 4.46
N ILE A 152 -1.31 0.65 4.85
CA ILE A 152 -1.18 1.44 6.07
C ILE A 152 -0.57 2.81 5.78
N ALA A 153 -0.67 3.73 6.73
CA ALA A 153 0.10 4.97 6.69
C ALA A 153 1.20 4.92 7.77
N VAL A 154 2.34 5.54 7.48
CA VAL A 154 3.44 5.72 8.44
C VAL A 154 3.90 7.17 8.42
N HIS A 155 4.52 7.61 9.51
CA HIS A 155 5.24 8.86 9.58
C HIS A 155 6.68 8.63 9.12
N THR A 156 7.05 9.22 7.99
CA THR A 156 8.42 9.21 7.48
C THR A 156 9.24 10.29 8.15
N THR A 157 10.33 9.88 8.79
CA THR A 157 11.37 10.76 9.34
C THR A 157 12.58 10.80 8.41
N ASP A 158 13.49 11.74 8.62
CA ASP A 158 14.78 11.77 7.92
C ASP A 158 15.58 10.47 8.11
N ASP A 159 15.46 9.84 9.29
CA ASP A 159 16.08 8.55 9.59
C ASP A 159 15.47 7.40 8.76
N MET A 160 14.16 7.45 8.47
CA MET A 160 13.50 6.49 7.57
C MET A 160 13.90 6.73 6.12
N LEU A 161 13.95 7.99 5.67
CA LEU A 161 14.41 8.32 4.32
C LEU A 161 15.85 7.82 4.12
N ALA A 162 16.73 8.05 5.10
CA ALA A 162 18.12 7.60 5.09
C ALA A 162 18.31 6.11 5.39
N PHE A 163 17.25 5.33 5.58
CA PHE A 163 17.33 3.91 5.89
C PHE A 163 17.98 3.14 4.71
N ASN A 164 19.24 2.72 4.91
CA ASN A 164 20.14 2.15 3.90
C ASN A 164 20.57 3.10 2.77
N LEU A 165 20.37 4.42 2.88
CA LEU A 165 21.00 5.36 1.96
C LEU A 165 22.49 5.56 2.32
N PHE A 166 23.33 5.62 1.29
CA PHE A 166 24.73 6.00 1.37
C PHE A 166 24.86 7.36 2.08
N HIS A 167 25.39 7.38 3.30
CA HIS A 167 25.79 8.63 3.93
C HIS A 167 27.15 9.04 3.38
N TRP A 168 27.18 10.15 2.65
CA TRP A 168 28.42 10.84 2.28
C TRP A 168 28.77 11.78 3.43
N VAL A 169 29.75 11.42 4.26
CA VAL A 169 30.29 12.31 5.28
C VAL A 169 31.61 12.87 4.75
N PHE A 170 31.65 14.18 4.50
CA PHE A 170 32.91 14.86 4.18
C PHE A 170 33.70 15.07 5.48
N ILE A 171 34.87 14.45 5.59
CA ILE A 171 35.81 14.72 6.68
C ILE A 171 37.05 15.40 6.08
N GLY A 172 37.05 16.73 6.05
CA GLY A 172 38.17 17.51 5.48
C GLY A 172 38.26 17.44 3.96
N THR A 173 39.46 17.17 3.42
CA THR A 173 39.75 17.12 1.98
C THR A 173 39.42 15.77 1.32
N GLY A 174 38.83 14.83 2.05
CA GLY A 174 38.44 13.51 1.56
C GLY A 174 36.94 13.22 1.72
N ILE A 175 36.40 12.46 0.78
CA ILE A 175 35.06 11.87 0.87
C ILE A 175 35.16 10.58 1.68
N LEU A 176 34.50 10.51 2.84
CA LEU A 176 34.25 9.27 3.55
C LEU A 176 32.82 8.81 3.22
N VAL A 177 32.72 7.82 2.34
CA VAL A 177 31.45 7.14 2.05
C VAL A 177 31.18 6.16 3.20
N TYR A 178 30.33 6.54 4.14
CA TYR A 178 29.81 5.60 5.13
C TYR A 178 28.56 4.93 4.54
N LEU A 179 28.72 3.68 4.11
CA LEU A 179 27.62 2.76 3.90
C LEU A 179 26.99 2.45 5.27
N SER A 180 26.04 3.26 5.71
CA SER A 180 25.18 2.88 6.84
C SER A 180 24.16 1.87 6.32
N ILE A 181 24.58 0.61 6.22
CA ILE A 181 23.65 -0.50 6.05
C ILE A 181 22.93 -0.67 7.40
N ARG A 182 21.87 0.09 7.66
CA ARG A 182 20.91 -0.21 8.72
C ARG A 182 20.11 -1.46 8.32
N LYS A 183 20.76 -2.63 8.37
CA LYS A 183 20.05 -3.91 8.48
C LYS A 183 19.51 -4.02 9.90
N GLY A 184 18.21 -4.23 10.05
CA GLY A 184 17.62 -4.35 11.38
C GLY A 184 16.17 -3.91 11.47
N ILE A 185 15.65 -3.97 12.69
CA ILE A 185 14.31 -3.51 13.02
C ILE A 185 14.38 -1.99 13.22
N PHE A 186 13.76 -1.24 12.31
CA PHE A 186 13.61 0.20 12.39
C PHE A 186 12.81 0.61 13.62
N ASN A 187 13.40 1.49 14.40
CA ASN A 187 12.78 2.07 15.57
C ASN A 187 13.30 3.49 15.73
N ASP A 188 12.46 4.47 15.46
CA ASP A 188 12.82 5.88 15.56
C ASP A 188 11.98 6.56 16.65
N PRO A 189 12.61 7.06 17.74
CA PRO A 189 11.88 7.77 18.78
C PRO A 189 11.26 9.09 18.29
N LYS A 190 11.72 9.66 17.17
CA LYS A 190 11.19 10.89 16.56
C LYS A 190 9.87 10.67 15.83
N CYS A 191 9.51 9.42 15.55
CA CYS A 191 8.25 9.08 14.94
C CYS A 191 7.07 9.55 15.80
N ASN A 192 6.30 10.49 15.26
CA ASN A 192 4.98 10.87 15.74
C ASN A 192 3.89 9.99 15.09
N PRO A 193 3.21 9.09 15.84
CA PRO A 193 2.17 8.22 15.29
C PRO A 193 0.94 8.97 14.79
N ASN A 194 0.70 10.19 15.25
CA ASN A 194 -0.46 11.00 14.87
C ASN A 194 -0.20 11.87 13.62
N ASP A 195 1.00 11.82 13.04
CA ASP A 195 1.42 12.62 11.89
C ASP A 195 1.91 11.72 10.74
N VAL A 196 1.16 10.65 10.48
CA VAL A 196 1.39 9.77 9.33
C VAL A 196 1.24 10.55 8.02
N ASN A 197 2.19 10.38 7.11
CA ASN A 197 2.34 11.20 5.90
C ASN A 197 2.81 10.40 4.68
N HIS A 198 2.83 9.08 4.77
CA HIS A 198 3.25 8.20 3.68
C HIS A 198 2.53 6.86 3.72
N ALA A 199 1.91 6.48 2.60
CA ALA A 199 1.23 5.20 2.49
C ALA A 199 2.19 4.08 2.06
N VAL A 200 2.14 2.97 2.78
CA VAL A 200 2.95 1.76 2.56
C VAL A 200 2.09 0.53 2.77
N VAL A 201 2.66 -0.68 2.66
CA VAL A 201 1.88 -1.91 2.83
C VAL A 201 2.50 -2.79 3.90
N ALA A 202 1.74 -3.13 4.93
CA ALA A 202 2.10 -4.17 5.88
C ALA A 202 1.78 -5.54 5.28
N ILE A 203 2.83 -6.34 5.02
CA ILE A 203 2.73 -7.60 4.26
C ILE A 203 2.93 -8.84 5.13
N GLY A 204 3.36 -8.64 6.37
CA GLY A 204 3.72 -9.70 7.31
C GLY A 204 4.06 -9.12 8.67
N TYR A 205 4.15 -9.98 9.68
CA TYR A 205 4.56 -9.60 11.02
C TYR A 205 5.31 -10.74 11.72
N HIS A 206 6.11 -10.37 12.70
CA HIS A 206 6.71 -11.20 13.71
C HIS A 206 6.29 -10.66 15.10
N LYS A 207 6.60 -11.36 16.20
CA LYS A 207 6.36 -10.81 17.54
C LYS A 207 7.03 -9.45 17.76
N ASP A 208 8.19 -9.23 17.14
CA ASP A 208 9.04 -8.05 17.39
C ASP A 208 8.91 -6.94 16.34
N TYR A 209 8.33 -7.22 15.15
CA TYR A 209 8.27 -6.25 14.06
C TYR A 209 7.16 -6.52 13.04
N PHE A 210 6.76 -5.49 12.30
CA PHE A 210 6.01 -5.61 11.05
C PHE A 210 6.95 -5.58 9.85
N ILE A 211 6.61 -6.31 8.78
CA ILE A 211 7.31 -6.27 7.50
C ILE A 211 6.52 -5.36 6.56
N ILE A 212 7.14 -4.27 6.15
CA ILE A 212 6.52 -3.21 5.38
C ILE A 212 7.16 -3.14 4.00
N LYS A 213 6.34 -3.16 2.95
CA LYS A 213 6.74 -2.89 1.57
C LYS A 213 6.60 -1.40 1.29
N ASN A 214 7.65 -0.80 0.75
CA ASN A 214 7.69 0.62 0.37
C ASN A 214 7.62 0.79 -1.17
N SER A 215 7.50 2.03 -1.62
CA SER A 215 7.39 2.46 -3.01
C SER A 215 8.55 3.38 -3.45
N TRP A 216 9.72 3.25 -2.84
CA TRP A 216 10.93 4.03 -3.18
C TRP A 216 11.97 3.22 -3.97
N GLY A 217 11.52 2.15 -4.63
CA GLY A 217 12.37 1.25 -5.41
C GLY A 217 13.06 0.17 -4.58
N PRO A 218 13.61 -0.86 -5.26
CA PRO A 218 14.28 -1.99 -4.59
C PRO A 218 15.62 -1.61 -3.96
N GLU A 219 16.23 -0.50 -4.39
CA GLU A 219 17.53 -0.02 -3.85
C GLU A 219 17.40 0.60 -2.45
N TRP A 220 16.18 0.97 -2.04
CA TRP A 220 15.93 1.53 -0.71
C TRP A 220 15.69 0.42 0.32
N GLY A 221 16.19 0.59 1.55
CA GLY A 221 15.94 -0.34 2.64
C GLY A 221 16.43 -1.77 2.38
N GLU A 222 15.68 -2.76 2.81
CA GLU A 222 15.97 -4.19 2.66
C GLU A 222 15.36 -4.72 1.35
N GLY A 223 15.86 -4.25 0.20
CA GLY A 223 15.35 -4.65 -1.12
C GLY A 223 13.99 -4.01 -1.47
N GLY A 224 13.73 -2.78 -1.00
CA GLY A 224 12.46 -2.06 -1.09
C GLY A 224 11.51 -2.28 0.10
N PHE A 225 12.00 -2.92 1.16
CA PHE A 225 11.25 -3.23 2.38
C PHE A 225 11.89 -2.62 3.63
N ILE A 226 11.12 -2.53 4.71
CA ILE A 226 11.59 -2.16 6.04
C ILE A 226 10.87 -3.01 7.08
N ARG A 227 11.58 -3.35 8.17
CA ARG A 227 10.98 -3.96 9.35
C ARG A 227 10.77 -2.88 10.40
N ILE A 228 9.55 -2.60 10.82
CA ILE A 228 9.27 -1.58 11.84
C ILE A 228 8.98 -2.26 13.18
N SER A 229 9.62 -1.77 14.25
CA SER A 229 9.53 -2.36 15.59
C SER A 229 8.12 -2.36 16.16
N ARG A 230 7.76 -3.46 16.82
CA ARG A 230 6.57 -3.63 17.68
C ARG A 230 6.89 -3.47 19.16
N SER A 231 8.13 -3.12 19.52
CA SER A 231 8.52 -2.86 20.92
C SER A 231 7.84 -1.63 21.51
N LYS A 232 7.41 -0.70 20.66
CA LYS A 232 6.59 0.47 20.99
C LYS A 232 5.27 0.31 20.23
N LEU A 233 4.16 0.40 20.94
CA LEU A 233 2.82 0.35 20.34
C LEU A 233 2.69 1.46 19.28
N ASN A 234 2.15 1.10 18.11
CA ASN A 234 1.89 2.03 17.01
C ASN A 234 3.13 2.85 16.60
N ASN A 235 4.32 2.21 16.58
CA ASN A 235 5.55 2.89 16.21
C ASN A 235 5.43 3.53 14.82
N CYS A 236 5.82 4.79 14.66
CA CYS A 236 5.65 5.52 13.38
C CYS A 236 4.22 5.51 12.81
N GLY A 237 3.20 5.22 13.62
CA GLY A 237 1.82 5.19 13.16
C GLY A 237 1.45 3.92 12.37
N VAL A 238 2.22 2.83 12.45
CA VAL A 238 1.98 1.65 11.59
C VAL A 238 0.57 1.09 11.68
N SER A 239 -0.10 1.25 12.83
CA SER A 239 -1.46 0.79 13.09
C SER A 239 -2.45 1.94 13.23
N GLU A 240 -2.04 3.17 12.95
CA GLU A 240 -2.88 4.37 13.00
C GLU A 240 -3.96 4.34 11.92
N GLN A 241 -3.57 3.92 10.72
CA GLN A 241 -4.48 3.75 9.59
C GLN A 241 -4.17 2.44 8.91
N GLY A 242 -5.19 1.57 8.80
CA GLY A 242 -5.08 0.32 8.07
C GLY A 242 -6.32 0.09 7.22
N TYR A 243 -6.12 -0.27 5.96
CA TYR A 243 -7.17 -0.51 4.99
C TYR A 243 -6.85 -1.74 4.13
N TYR A 244 -7.84 -2.58 3.90
CA TYR A 244 -7.72 -3.68 2.95
C TYR A 244 -9.05 -3.89 2.22
N PRO A 245 -9.03 -4.24 0.92
CA PRO A 245 -10.22 -4.57 0.17
C PRO A 245 -10.76 -5.92 0.65
N ILE A 246 -12.08 -6.08 0.61
CA ILE A 246 -12.69 -7.39 0.82
C ILE A 246 -12.70 -8.09 -0.53
N VAL A 247 -11.86 -9.10 -0.72
CA VAL A 247 -12.01 -10.02 -1.85
C VAL A 247 -12.95 -11.14 -1.43
N PRO A 248 -14.08 -11.36 -2.13
CA PRO A 248 -14.90 -12.53 -1.91
C PRO A 248 -14.03 -13.77 -2.13
N ASN A 249 -13.69 -14.53 -1.08
CA ASN A 249 -12.85 -15.72 -1.23
C ASN A 249 -13.45 -16.96 -0.56
N ALA A 250 -13.66 -17.97 -1.40
CA ALA A 250 -13.88 -19.42 -1.22
C ALA A 250 -14.98 -19.92 -0.27
N VAL A 251 -15.20 -19.29 0.88
CA VAL A 251 -16.21 -19.67 1.86
C VAL A 251 -17.57 -19.01 1.56
N GLU A 252 -17.56 -17.79 1.02
CA GLU A 252 -18.79 -17.10 0.61
C GLU A 252 -19.53 -17.83 -0.54
N THR A 253 -18.83 -18.62 -1.35
CA THR A 253 -19.47 -19.47 -2.38
C THR A 253 -20.34 -20.55 -1.75
N ARG A 254 -19.94 -21.13 -0.60
CA ARG A 254 -20.74 -22.14 0.10
C ARG A 254 -21.94 -21.51 0.82
N ALA A 255 -21.72 -20.38 1.49
CA ALA A 255 -22.79 -19.63 2.17
C ALA A 255 -23.82 -19.00 1.21
N MET A 256 -23.42 -18.65 -0.02
CA MET A 256 -24.36 -18.23 -1.08
C MET A 256 -25.11 -19.41 -1.73
N ILE A 257 -24.49 -20.59 -1.90
CA ILE A 257 -25.15 -21.81 -2.40
C ILE A 257 -26.19 -22.33 -1.40
N ASP A 258 -25.93 -22.26 -0.10
CA ASP A 258 -26.88 -22.68 0.94
C ASP A 258 -28.08 -21.71 1.07
N LYS A 259 -27.90 -20.43 0.73
CA LYS A 259 -28.99 -19.44 0.64
C LYS A 259 -29.85 -19.57 -0.63
N LEU A 260 -29.42 -20.34 -1.64
CA LEU A 260 -30.14 -20.54 -2.90
C LEU A 260 -30.91 -21.87 -2.99
N LYS A 261 -30.88 -22.72 -1.94
CA LYS A 261 -31.64 -23.98 -1.83
C LYS A 261 -32.99 -23.85 -1.13
N VAL A 262 -33.47 -22.62 -0.94
CA VAL A 262 -34.81 -22.32 -0.41
C VAL A 262 -35.56 -21.47 -1.44
N VAL A 263 -35.77 -22.04 -2.62
CA VAL A 263 -36.91 -21.83 -3.53
C VAL A 263 -37.11 -23.13 -4.30
#